data_AF-A0A8H4SH86-F1
#
_entry.id   AF-A0A8H4SH86-F1
#
_cell.length_a   1.000
_cell.length_b   1.000
_cell.length_c   1.000
_cell.angle_alpha   90.00
_cell.angle_beta   90.00
_cell.angle_gamma   90.00
#
_symmetry.space_group_name_H-M   'P 1'
#
loop_
_entity.id
_entity.type
_entity.pdbx_description
1 polymer ?
#
loop_
_entity_poly.entity_id
_entity_poly.type
_entity_poly.pdbx_seq_one_letter_code
_entity_poly.pdbx_strand_id
1 'polypeptide(L)'
;MSQDTDLASSSFHGSYGLDLFHSDLHSSQQTIESTPASEPVYPMMSSSLERFGNDWIVYSEMSKEDFIFWWLQTIHGNELRERNKSFWDRSRSHSEAWNSFKQVAHTVTGDPKIVCQKCGQLLDHPSRKLDGTTPMARHLRGEKCQRLSNRLVGDSSLQELFARQVRNTLEAKM
;
A
#
# COMPACT_ATOMS: atom_id res chain seq x y z
N MET A 1 21.46 -70.68 13.90
CA MET A 1 21.64 -70.79 15.36
C MET A 1 21.00 -69.52 15.92
N SER A 2 19.69 -69.50 16.18
CA SER A 2 19.04 -69.97 17.44
C SER A 2 19.65 -69.20 18.61
N GLN A 3 18.95 -68.42 19.44
CA GLN A 3 17.64 -68.56 20.12
C GLN A 3 17.14 -67.12 20.44
N ASP A 4 15.88 -66.74 20.25
CA ASP A 4 14.66 -67.02 21.04
C ASP A 4 14.73 -66.64 22.53
N THR A 5 13.81 -65.76 22.93
CA THR A 5 12.94 -65.74 24.15
C THR A 5 12.67 -64.30 24.60
N ASP A 6 11.53 -63.90 25.19
CA ASP A 6 10.11 -64.20 25.05
C ASP A 6 9.36 -63.29 26.07
N LEU A 7 8.04 -63.10 25.88
CA LEU A 7 7.03 -62.67 26.89
C LEU A 7 7.00 -61.20 27.37
N ALA A 8 5.86 -60.54 27.59
CA ALA A 8 4.45 -60.86 27.37
C ALA A 8 3.55 -59.60 27.54
N SER A 9 2.52 -59.53 26.70
CA SER A 9 1.10 -59.20 26.96
C SER A 9 0.69 -58.36 28.19
N SER A 10 -0.20 -57.38 27.99
CA SER A 10 -1.66 -57.66 28.00
C SER A 10 -2.52 -56.42 27.73
N SER A 11 -3.60 -56.65 27.00
CA SER A 11 -4.69 -55.73 26.66
C SER A 11 -5.89 -55.96 27.59
N PHE A 12 -6.99 -55.24 27.29
CA PHE A 12 -8.39 -55.38 27.77
C PHE A 12 -8.74 -54.50 28.98
N HIS A 13 -9.92 -53.91 29.14
CA HIS A 13 -11.26 -54.07 28.55
C HIS A 13 -12.01 -52.74 28.89
N GLY A 14 -12.79 -52.08 28.03
CA GLY A 14 -14.16 -52.50 27.71
C GLY A 14 -15.10 -52.44 28.93
N SER A 15 -15.69 -51.27 29.23
CA SER A 15 -16.92 -51.20 30.05
C SER A 15 -17.88 -50.14 29.52
N TYR A 16 -19.02 -50.64 29.07
CA TYR A 16 -20.25 -49.93 28.78
C TYR A 16 -20.94 -49.51 30.09
N GLY A 17 -21.65 -48.40 30.06
CA GLY A 17 -22.51 -47.91 31.13
C GLY A 17 -23.40 -46.80 30.58
N LEU A 18 -24.55 -47.20 30.02
CA LEU A 18 -25.68 -46.30 29.82
C LEU A 18 -26.29 -46.03 31.19
N ASP A 19 -26.54 -44.77 31.54
CA ASP A 19 -27.85 -44.38 32.07
C ASP A 19 -28.05 -42.85 32.16
N LEU A 20 -29.22 -42.46 31.66
CA LEU A 20 -30.16 -41.48 32.21
C LEU A 20 -29.81 -39.98 32.17
N PHE A 21 -30.41 -39.36 31.15
CA PHE A 21 -31.06 -38.03 31.14
C PHE A 21 -31.00 -37.22 32.45
N HIS A 22 -30.33 -36.06 32.39
CA HIS A 22 -30.81 -34.83 33.01
C HIS A 22 -30.69 -33.70 32.00
N SER A 23 -31.85 -33.16 31.61
CA SER A 23 -31.97 -31.91 30.90
C SER A 23 -31.77 -30.78 31.89
N ASP A 24 -30.59 -30.15 31.89
CA ASP A 24 -30.45 -28.81 32.47
C ASP A 24 -30.16 -27.82 31.36
N LEU A 25 -31.25 -27.15 30.98
CA LEU A 25 -31.27 -25.93 30.20
C LEU A 25 -30.61 -24.83 31.05
N HIS A 26 -29.29 -24.70 30.98
CA HIS A 26 -28.63 -23.48 31.44
C HIS A 26 -28.20 -22.67 30.22
N SER A 27 -29.07 -21.73 29.86
CA SER A 27 -28.81 -20.67 28.89
C SER A 27 -27.68 -19.78 29.41
N SER A 28 -26.45 -20.24 29.26
CA SER A 28 -25.26 -19.41 29.45
C SER A 28 -25.09 -18.55 28.21
N GLN A 29 -25.59 -17.31 28.27
CA GLN A 29 -25.21 -16.26 27.35
C GLN A 29 -23.69 -16.04 27.50
N GLN A 30 -22.91 -16.59 26.58
CA GLN A 30 -21.54 -16.13 26.40
C GLN A 30 -21.62 -14.81 25.66
N THR A 31 -21.49 -13.72 26.41
CA THR A 31 -21.18 -12.41 25.86
C THR A 31 -19.85 -12.54 25.13
N ILE A 32 -19.89 -12.52 23.80
CA ILE A 32 -18.70 -12.30 22.98
C ILE A 32 -18.11 -10.96 23.41
N GLU A 33 -16.99 -11.02 24.11
CA GLU A 33 -16.19 -9.86 24.44
C GLU A 33 -15.70 -9.27 23.11
N SER A 34 -16.36 -8.19 22.69
CA SER A 34 -15.97 -7.43 21.52
C SER A 34 -14.53 -7.00 21.70
N THR A 35 -13.62 -7.68 21.00
CA THR A 35 -12.26 -7.21 20.81
C THR A 35 -12.37 -5.77 20.30
N PRO A 36 -11.77 -4.77 20.97
CA PRO A 36 -11.73 -3.43 20.39
C PRO A 36 -11.05 -3.59 19.04
N ALA A 37 -11.81 -3.28 17.97
CA ALA A 37 -11.31 -3.29 16.61
C ALA A 37 -10.02 -2.49 16.61
N SER A 38 -8.90 -3.17 16.38
CA SER A 38 -7.59 -2.54 16.32
C SER A 38 -7.69 -1.37 15.36
N GLU A 39 -7.61 -0.15 15.89
CA GLU A 39 -7.53 1.03 15.03
C GLU A 39 -6.37 0.78 14.07
N PRO A 40 -6.55 0.98 12.76
CA PRO A 40 -5.45 0.85 11.83
C PRO A 40 -4.31 1.73 12.33
N VAL A 41 -3.17 1.11 12.65
CA VAL A 41 -1.96 1.81 13.05
C VAL A 41 -1.52 2.62 11.84
N TYR A 42 -2.02 3.86 11.74
CA TYR A 42 -1.57 4.78 10.72
C TYR A 42 -0.12 5.11 11.03
N PRO A 43 0.83 4.82 10.14
CA PRO A 43 2.22 5.16 10.39
C PRO A 43 2.30 6.66 10.64
N MET A 44 2.83 7.02 11.81
CA MET A 44 2.90 8.40 12.28
C MET A 44 3.65 9.24 11.25
N MET A 45 2.92 10.14 10.61
CA MET A 45 3.41 10.97 9.51
C MET A 45 4.33 12.06 10.07
N SER A 46 5.60 12.09 9.65
CA SER A 46 6.50 13.19 9.97
C SER A 46 5.99 14.50 9.33
N SER A 47 6.03 15.61 10.07
CA SER A 47 5.65 16.94 9.56
C SER A 47 6.56 17.43 8.43
N SER A 48 7.74 16.81 8.27
CA SER A 48 8.70 17.06 7.19
C SER A 48 8.24 16.55 5.82
N LEU A 49 7.19 15.73 5.76
CA LEU A 49 6.72 15.12 4.52
C LEU A 49 5.75 16.04 3.78
N GLU A 50 6.12 16.43 2.56
CA GLU A 50 5.28 17.23 1.67
C GLU A 50 4.09 16.40 1.15
N ARG A 51 2.91 17.03 1.10
CA ARG A 51 1.67 16.38 0.66
C ARG A 51 1.20 16.89 -0.69
N PHE A 52 0.71 15.97 -1.51
CA PHE A 52 -0.04 16.27 -2.72
C PHE A 52 -1.52 15.96 -2.49
N GLY A 53 -2.28 16.98 -2.08
CA GLY A 53 -3.64 16.80 -1.60
C GLY A 53 -3.69 16.06 -0.26
N ASN A 54 -4.79 15.35 0.00
CA ASN A 54 -4.99 14.64 1.27
C ASN A 54 -4.45 13.20 1.23
N ASP A 55 -4.37 12.60 0.05
CA ASP A 55 -4.17 11.15 -0.11
C ASP A 55 -2.76 10.77 -0.56
N TRP A 56 -1.89 11.75 -0.87
CA TRP A 56 -0.56 11.48 -1.42
C TRP A 56 0.54 12.21 -0.67
N ILE A 57 1.64 11.49 -0.44
CA ILE A 57 2.90 12.03 0.08
C ILE A 57 3.91 12.11 -1.04
N VAL A 58 4.59 13.23 -1.15
CA VAL A 58 5.59 13.51 -2.16
C VAL A 58 6.94 12.98 -1.71
N TYR A 59 7.57 12.19 -2.58
CA TYR A 59 8.96 11.83 -2.41
C TYR A 59 9.84 13.02 -2.78
N SER A 60 10.63 13.49 -1.82
CA SER A 60 11.66 14.50 -2.00
C SER A 60 12.99 13.94 -1.53
N GLU A 61 14.07 14.32 -2.20
CA GLU A 61 15.43 13.93 -1.81
C GLU A 61 15.76 14.45 -0.40
N MET A 62 15.30 15.66 -0.07
CA MET A 62 15.58 16.33 1.20
C MET A 62 14.94 15.61 2.40
N SER A 63 13.84 14.88 2.18
CA SER A 63 13.12 14.12 3.20
C SER A 63 13.13 12.61 2.89
N LYS A 64 14.11 12.14 2.11
CA LYS A 64 14.19 10.76 1.65
C LYS A 64 14.15 9.76 2.81
N GLU A 65 14.93 9.97 3.84
CA GLU A 65 15.04 9.04 4.97
C GLU A 65 13.71 8.92 5.71
N ASP A 66 13.12 10.06 6.09
CA ASP A 66 11.78 10.14 6.71
C ASP A 66 10.72 9.49 5.82
N PHE A 67 10.76 9.76 4.51
CA PHE A 67 9.80 9.21 3.55
C PHE A 67 9.94 7.69 3.47
N ILE A 68 11.15 7.16 3.34
CA ILE A 68 11.37 5.71 3.24
C ILE A 68 11.01 5.03 4.56
N PHE A 69 11.37 5.63 5.70
CA PHE A 69 11.01 5.12 7.02
C PHE A 69 9.49 5.04 7.21
N TRP A 70 8.76 6.11 6.85
CA TRP A 70 7.30 6.10 6.86
C TRP A 70 6.74 5.07 5.86
N TRP A 71 7.24 5.09 4.62
CA TRP A 71 6.68 4.27 3.54
C TRP A 71 6.84 2.78 3.80
N LEU A 72 7.96 2.34 4.40
CA LEU A 72 8.19 0.93 4.77
C LEU A 72 7.19 0.39 5.81
N GLN A 73 6.47 1.26 6.51
CA GLN A 73 5.42 0.88 7.46
C GLN A 73 4.05 0.70 6.78
N THR A 74 3.91 1.12 5.52
CA THR A 74 2.67 0.93 4.74
C THR A 74 2.56 -0.50 4.21
N ILE A 75 1.36 -0.89 3.77
CA ILE A 75 1.09 -2.21 3.16
C ILE A 75 2.08 -2.48 2.00
N HIS A 76 2.18 -1.54 1.05
CA HIS A 76 3.06 -1.71 -0.11
C HIS A 76 4.54 -1.68 0.26
N GLY A 77 4.93 -0.79 1.19
CA GLY A 77 6.32 -0.71 1.62
C GLY A 77 6.80 -1.99 2.30
N ASN A 78 5.94 -2.61 3.11
CA ASN A 78 6.24 -3.88 3.78
C ASN A 78 6.45 -5.03 2.78
N GLU A 79 5.53 -5.21 1.83
CA GLU A 79 5.65 -6.23 0.76
C GLU A 79 6.91 -6.06 -0.11
N LEU A 80 7.41 -4.83 -0.25
CA LEU A 80 8.60 -4.53 -1.03
C LEU A 80 9.89 -4.60 -0.20
N ARG A 81 9.78 -4.37 1.11
CA ARG A 81 10.85 -4.62 2.09
C ARG A 81 11.23 -6.09 2.08
N GLU A 82 10.26 -6.99 2.12
CA GLU A 82 10.49 -8.44 2.03
C GLU A 82 11.19 -8.83 0.72
N ARG A 83 10.97 -8.05 -0.35
CA ARG A 83 11.59 -8.25 -1.66
C ARG A 83 12.91 -7.50 -1.85
N ASN A 84 13.42 -6.80 -0.82
CA ASN A 84 14.63 -5.95 -0.88
C ASN A 84 14.65 -5.00 -2.10
N LYS A 85 13.52 -4.39 -2.44
CA LYS A 85 13.39 -3.50 -3.61
C LYS A 85 12.86 -2.13 -3.20
N SER A 86 13.75 -1.13 -3.13
CA SER A 86 13.35 0.27 -3.18
C SER A 86 13.52 0.79 -4.63
N PHE A 87 12.47 1.38 -5.19
CA PHE A 87 12.51 1.94 -6.56
C PHE A 87 12.39 3.47 -6.58
N TRP A 88 12.30 4.11 -5.42
CA TRP A 88 12.14 5.56 -5.26
C TRP A 88 13.36 6.35 -5.77
N ASP A 89 14.56 5.75 -5.74
CA ASP A 89 15.78 6.38 -6.25
C ASP A 89 15.92 6.30 -7.78
N ARG A 90 15.02 5.57 -8.48
CA ARG A 90 15.11 5.40 -9.94
C ARG A 90 14.70 6.65 -10.72
N SER A 91 14.18 7.68 -10.07
CA SER A 91 13.98 9.00 -10.70
C SER A 91 15.26 9.63 -11.25
N ARG A 92 16.43 9.18 -10.78
CA ARG A 92 17.74 9.55 -11.35
C ARG A 92 18.16 8.74 -12.58
N SER A 93 17.31 7.84 -13.10
CA SER A 93 17.56 7.27 -14.42
C SER A 93 17.77 8.43 -15.40
N HIS A 94 18.80 8.36 -16.27
CA HIS A 94 19.28 9.43 -17.17
C HIS A 94 18.23 10.09 -18.11
N SER A 95 16.95 9.75 -17.97
CA SER A 95 15.88 10.32 -18.77
C SER A 95 15.42 11.67 -18.22
N GLU A 96 15.54 12.70 -19.04
CA GLU A 96 15.01 14.05 -18.80
C GLU A 96 13.49 14.07 -18.54
N ALA A 97 12.78 12.99 -18.90
CA ALA A 97 11.35 12.87 -18.64
C ALA A 97 11.01 13.09 -17.16
N TRP A 98 11.86 12.64 -16.23
CA TRP A 98 11.66 12.79 -14.78
C TRP A 98 11.60 14.24 -14.31
N ASN A 99 12.16 15.19 -15.06
CA ASN A 99 12.11 16.62 -14.70
C ASN A 99 10.69 17.19 -14.68
N SER A 100 9.73 16.52 -15.32
CA SER A 100 8.33 16.93 -15.35
C SER A 100 7.42 16.11 -14.42
N PHE A 101 7.98 15.26 -13.54
CA PHE A 101 7.20 14.41 -12.65
C PHE A 101 7.77 14.39 -11.23
N LYS A 102 6.86 14.29 -10.25
CA LYS A 102 7.21 13.98 -8.86
C LYS A 102 6.72 12.58 -8.53
N GLN A 103 7.52 11.83 -7.78
CA GLN A 103 7.10 10.55 -7.25
C GLN A 103 6.24 10.79 -6.01
N VAL A 104 5.18 10.01 -5.87
CA VAL A 104 4.26 10.10 -4.74
C VAL A 104 3.87 8.71 -4.24
N ALA A 105 3.56 8.60 -2.95
CA ALA A 105 2.99 7.39 -2.35
C ALA A 105 1.61 7.71 -1.76
N HIS A 106 0.67 6.78 -1.86
CA HIS A 106 -0.61 6.90 -1.19
C HIS A 106 -0.44 6.87 0.33
N THR A 107 -1.12 7.75 1.07
CA THR A 107 -0.97 7.95 2.52
C THR A 107 -1.33 6.71 3.35
N VAL A 108 -2.36 5.97 2.94
CA VAL A 108 -2.80 4.75 3.63
C VAL A 108 -2.09 3.49 3.10
N THR A 109 -2.24 3.20 1.81
CA THR A 109 -1.76 1.94 1.24
C THR A 109 -0.26 1.93 0.94
N GLY A 110 0.36 3.10 0.78
CA GLY A 110 1.71 3.25 0.27
C GLY A 110 1.84 3.01 -1.24
N ASP A 111 0.75 2.98 -2.01
CA ASP A 111 0.81 2.75 -3.46
C ASP A 111 1.71 3.80 -4.15
N PRO A 112 2.83 3.39 -4.79
CA PRO A 112 3.67 4.29 -5.57
C PRO A 112 3.00 4.73 -6.88
N LYS A 113 2.97 6.05 -7.08
CA LYS A 113 2.56 6.71 -8.33
C LYS A 113 3.52 7.84 -8.68
N ILE A 114 3.29 8.46 -9.83
CA ILE A 114 3.95 9.72 -10.22
C ILE A 114 2.89 10.75 -10.56
N VAL A 115 3.13 12.01 -10.21
CA VAL A 115 2.30 13.14 -10.60
C VAL A 115 3.03 13.97 -11.65
N CYS A 116 2.36 14.28 -12.75
CA CYS A 116 2.89 15.20 -13.75
C CYS A 116 2.83 16.64 -13.24
N GLN A 117 3.97 17.32 -13.19
CA GLN A 117 4.03 18.72 -12.75
C GLN A 117 3.41 19.69 -13.77
N LYS A 118 3.30 19.27 -15.04
CA LYS A 118 2.71 20.09 -16.11
C LYS A 118 1.20 20.07 -16.14
N CYS A 119 0.56 18.94 -15.83
CA CYS A 119 -0.90 18.80 -15.94
C CYS A 119 -1.58 18.33 -14.66
N GLY A 120 -0.82 18.01 -13.61
CA GLY A 120 -1.31 17.49 -12.34
C GLY A 120 -1.84 16.07 -12.39
N GLN A 121 -1.76 15.34 -13.51
CA GLN A 121 -2.30 13.98 -13.58
C GLN A 121 -1.43 12.96 -12.84
N LEU A 122 -2.08 12.05 -12.11
CA LEU A 122 -1.48 10.85 -11.52
C LEU A 122 -1.34 9.75 -12.58
N LEU A 123 -0.18 9.11 -12.61
CA LEU A 123 0.15 7.98 -13.46
C LEU A 123 0.76 6.85 -12.63
N ASP A 124 0.72 5.63 -13.16
CA ASP A 124 1.39 4.49 -12.53
C ASP A 124 2.91 4.69 -12.48
N HIS A 125 3.51 4.27 -11.38
CA HIS A 125 4.95 4.32 -11.24
C HIS A 125 5.63 3.37 -12.25
N PRO A 126 6.61 3.83 -13.06
CA PRO A 126 7.20 3.02 -14.13
C PRO A 126 7.87 1.73 -13.62
N SER A 127 8.35 1.74 -12.38
CA SER A 127 8.89 0.55 -11.72
C SER A 127 7.86 -0.56 -11.45
N ARG A 128 6.56 -0.28 -11.47
CA ARG A 128 5.51 -1.31 -11.33
C ARG A 128 5.47 -2.26 -12.53
N LYS A 129 5.68 -1.74 -13.74
CA LYS A 129 5.56 -2.51 -15.00
C LYS A 129 6.89 -2.70 -15.73
N LEU A 130 7.98 -2.13 -15.21
CA LEU A 130 9.29 -2.09 -15.89
C LEU A 130 9.25 -1.38 -17.26
N ASP A 131 8.24 -0.54 -17.50
CA ASP A 131 7.95 0.10 -18.80
C ASP A 131 8.94 1.23 -19.19
N GLY A 132 9.98 1.45 -18.39
CA GLY A 132 10.90 2.57 -18.55
C GLY A 132 10.18 3.94 -18.48
N THR A 133 10.79 4.97 -19.05
CA THR A 133 10.22 6.34 -19.06
C THR A 133 9.43 6.67 -20.33
N THR A 134 9.29 5.71 -21.26
CA THR A 134 8.51 5.87 -22.50
C THR A 134 7.06 6.30 -22.24
N PRO A 135 6.32 5.71 -21.27
CA PRO A 135 4.96 6.16 -20.94
C PRO A 135 4.90 7.60 -20.46
N MET A 136 5.91 8.03 -19.69
CA MET A 136 6.03 9.40 -19.20
C MET A 136 6.25 10.38 -20.36
N ALA A 137 7.21 10.07 -21.24
CA ALA A 137 7.49 10.88 -22.42
C ALA A 137 6.29 10.96 -23.38
N ARG A 138 5.58 9.84 -23.58
CA ARG A 138 4.34 9.78 -24.34
C ARG A 138 3.25 10.64 -23.71
N HIS A 139 3.10 10.59 -22.39
CA HIS A 139 2.15 11.43 -21.67
C HIS A 139 2.43 12.92 -21.89
N LEU A 140 3.69 13.37 -21.78
CA LEU A 140 4.08 14.77 -22.01
C LEU A 140 3.74 15.29 -23.42
N ARG A 141 3.79 14.42 -24.42
CA ARG A 141 3.40 14.75 -25.82
C ARG A 141 1.91 14.59 -26.08
N GLY A 142 1.14 14.01 -25.16
CA GLY A 142 -0.27 13.75 -25.33
C GLY A 142 -1.08 15.04 -25.30
N GLU A 143 -2.08 15.15 -26.18
CA GLU A 143 -2.96 16.32 -26.27
C GLU A 143 -3.62 16.67 -24.93
N LYS A 144 -4.00 15.64 -24.14
CA LYS A 144 -4.61 15.84 -22.82
C LYS A 144 -3.66 16.57 -21.87
N CYS A 145 -2.38 16.16 -21.83
CA CYS A 145 -1.38 16.80 -21.00
C CYS A 145 -1.11 18.23 -21.47
N GLN A 146 -0.95 18.44 -22.78
CA GLN A 146 -0.73 19.76 -23.36
C GLN A 146 -1.89 20.72 -23.11
N ARG A 147 -3.14 20.28 -23.33
CA ARG A 147 -4.35 21.09 -23.06
C ARG A 147 -4.44 21.51 -21.60
N LEU A 148 -4.15 20.59 -20.67
CA LEU A 148 -4.18 20.88 -19.24
C LEU A 148 -2.99 21.76 -18.81
N SER A 149 -1.82 21.54 -19.41
CA SER A 149 -0.60 22.33 -19.15
C SER A 149 -0.72 23.76 -19.65
N ASN A 150 -1.36 24.00 -20.79
CA ASN A 150 -1.57 25.37 -21.29
C ASN A 150 -2.50 26.18 -20.38
N ARG A 151 -3.33 25.53 -19.57
CA ARG A 151 -4.12 26.20 -18.52
C ARG A 151 -3.28 26.55 -17.29
N LEU A 152 -2.10 25.95 -17.15
CA LEU A 152 -1.13 26.12 -16.06
C LEU A 152 0.00 27.00 -16.58
N VAL A 153 -0.24 28.31 -16.64
CA VAL A 153 0.81 29.26 -17.02
C VAL A 153 1.71 29.48 -15.79
N GLY A 154 2.92 28.91 -15.83
CA GLY A 154 3.94 29.05 -14.79
C GLY A 154 4.14 27.81 -13.91
N ASP A 155 5.14 27.87 -13.03
CA ASP A 155 5.41 26.81 -12.04
C ASP A 155 4.34 26.83 -10.96
N SER A 156 3.25 26.10 -11.18
CA SER A 156 2.19 25.92 -10.18
C SER A 156 2.66 25.03 -9.03
N SER A 157 2.29 25.42 -7.80
CA SER A 157 2.55 24.60 -6.61
C SER A 157 1.84 23.24 -6.71
N LEU A 158 2.36 22.22 -6.03
CA LEU A 158 1.75 20.89 -5.97
C LEU A 158 0.30 20.94 -5.46
N GLN A 159 -0.02 21.87 -4.56
CA GLN A 159 -1.38 22.10 -4.08
C GLN A 159 -2.32 22.63 -5.18
N GLU A 160 -1.85 23.56 -6.02
CA GLU A 160 -2.67 24.08 -7.13
C GLU A 160 -2.95 23.00 -8.18
N LEU A 161 -1.94 22.15 -8.47
CA LEU A 161 -2.09 21.00 -9.35
C LEU A 161 -3.15 20.03 -8.83
N PHE A 162 -3.13 19.74 -7.52
CA PHE A 162 -4.14 18.89 -6.89
C PHE A 162 -5.56 19.49 -6.99
N ALA A 163 -5.73 20.77 -6.62
CA ALA A 163 -7.03 21.44 -6.67
C ALA A 163 -7.65 21.43 -8.08
N ARG A 164 -6.82 21.48 -9.12
CA ARG A 164 -7.28 21.34 -10.51
C ARG A 164 -7.58 19.90 -10.89
N GLN A 165 -6.79 18.92 -10.44
CA GLN A 165 -7.08 17.51 -10.68
C GLN A 165 -8.46 17.13 -10.15
N VAL A 166 -8.81 17.61 -8.95
CA VAL A 166 -10.15 17.41 -8.37
C VAL A 166 -11.23 18.01 -9.27
N ARG A 167 -11.08 19.28 -9.69
CA ARG A 167 -12.04 19.94 -10.61
C ARG A 167 -12.23 19.19 -11.92
N ASN A 168 -11.14 18.84 -12.61
CA ASN A 168 -11.20 18.13 -13.89
C ASN A 168 -11.82 16.73 -13.76
N THR A 169 -11.62 16.06 -12.62
CA THR A 169 -12.21 14.73 -12.37
C THR A 169 -13.71 14.82 -12.12
N LEU A 170 -14.18 15.90 -11.50
CA LEU A 170 -15.61 16.15 -11.29
C LEU A 170 -16.30 16.49 -12.62
N GLU A 171 -15.69 17.32 -13.46
CA GLU A 171 -16.23 17.68 -14.79
C GLU A 171 -16.33 16.47 -15.73
N ALA A 172 -15.39 15.52 -15.64
CA ALA A 172 -15.40 14.32 -16.49
C ALA A 172 -16.45 13.26 -16.09
N LYS A 173 -17.13 13.44 -14.95
CA LYS A 173 -18.17 12.53 -14.44
C LYS A 173 -19.59 13.07 -14.62
N MET A 174 -19.73 14.30 -15.12
CA MET A 174 -21.00 14.91 -15.53
C MET A 174 -21.24 14.65 -17.01
#